data_AF-A0A246G5Z6-F1
#
_entry.id   AF-A0A246G5Z6-F1
#
_cell.length_a   1.000
_cell.length_b   1.000
_cell.length_c   1.000
_cell.angle_alpha   90.00
_cell.angle_beta   90.00
_cell.angle_gamma   90.00
#
_symmetry.space_group_name_H-M   'P 1'
#
loop_
_entity.id
_entity.type
_entity.pdbx_description
1 polymer ?
#
loop_
_entity_poly.entity_id
_entity_poly.type
_entity_poly.pdbx_seq_one_letter_code
_entity_poly.pdbx_strand_id
1 'polypeptide(L)'
;MSLSLLHPPRALAALALVSLLSGCSVHGTYPDATEPDAAKLRFISNTSNTTLDIYDAQHCTGQTTGMLNNFLMADTKRRADMLVPPPAKARGLLEIKLAPGKDTMLMINTNGGSYVCGKSFNLTPKAGEEYEVIFDLQGGRCSTLLQRLSRLDGKDVRIPQPLFETGMPSCQGKGPIFGKLLPDTPQRTVLIDRIIEERAQLITAIVSENKVDRMQTSPQELDELIAKRKALMGSYNLPPDYWNQYRQNYELSNKESAGRITRALGLYTDVYRLRLRGTEDAILEQWMQPKDSAIKVRVAENDKLMLQYYGNARKSVTMEVVNHHMERMAQLDQRFDVCAHFDKCARY
;
A
#
# COMPACT_ATOMS: atom_id res chain seq x y z
N MET A 1 17.50 -51.25 -43.29
CA MET A 1 17.53 -50.47 -42.04
C MET A 1 16.37 -49.50 -42.08
N SER A 2 15.27 -49.82 -41.41
CA SER A 2 14.11 -48.92 -41.28
C SER A 2 14.00 -48.54 -39.81
N LEU A 3 14.33 -47.30 -39.48
CA LEU A 3 14.20 -46.75 -38.14
C LEU A 3 12.75 -46.27 -37.96
N SER A 4 11.96 -47.05 -37.25
CA SER A 4 10.64 -46.65 -36.75
C SER A 4 10.80 -45.69 -35.57
N LEU A 5 10.49 -44.41 -35.80
CA LEU A 5 10.36 -43.40 -34.74
C LEU A 5 9.01 -43.54 -34.03
N LEU A 6 8.89 -44.54 -33.15
CA LEU A 6 7.80 -44.61 -32.17
C LEU A 6 8.12 -43.65 -31.01
N HIS A 7 7.55 -42.45 -31.05
CA HIS A 7 7.56 -41.55 -29.89
C HIS A 7 6.65 -42.16 -28.80
N PRO A 8 7.11 -42.29 -27.54
CA PRO A 8 6.30 -42.88 -26.50
C PRO A 8 5.16 -41.91 -26.11
N PRO A 9 3.90 -42.38 -26.00
CA PRO A 9 2.74 -41.54 -25.66
C PRO A 9 2.87 -40.83 -24.29
N ARG A 10 3.78 -41.31 -23.43
CA ARG A 10 4.12 -40.69 -22.15
C ARG A 10 4.85 -39.35 -22.29
N ALA A 11 5.63 -39.14 -23.35
CA ALA A 11 6.33 -37.87 -23.58
C ALA A 11 5.35 -36.76 -24.03
N LEU A 12 4.37 -37.11 -24.85
CA LEU A 12 3.29 -36.20 -25.27
C LEU A 12 2.35 -35.83 -24.11
N ALA A 13 2.01 -36.79 -23.24
CA ALA A 13 1.21 -36.52 -22.05
C ALA A 13 1.92 -35.60 -21.05
N ALA A 14 3.24 -35.79 -20.83
CA ALA A 14 4.04 -34.92 -19.98
C ALA A 14 4.16 -33.50 -20.55
N LEU A 15 4.37 -33.35 -21.87
CA LEU A 15 4.37 -32.06 -22.55
C LEU A 15 3.01 -31.35 -22.49
N ALA A 16 1.90 -32.08 -22.60
CA ALA A 16 0.54 -31.54 -22.45
C ALA A 16 0.26 -31.06 -21.01
N LEU A 17 0.69 -31.82 -20.00
CA LEU A 17 0.57 -31.43 -18.58
C LEU A 17 1.43 -30.20 -18.24
N VAL A 18 2.66 -30.13 -18.75
CA VAL A 18 3.54 -28.96 -18.56
C VAL A 18 2.99 -27.72 -19.28
N SER A 19 2.42 -27.89 -20.48
CA SER A 19 1.80 -26.77 -21.20
C SER A 19 0.50 -26.28 -20.53
N LEU A 20 -0.33 -27.17 -19.99
CA LEU A 20 -1.51 -26.81 -19.19
C LEU A 20 -1.14 -26.08 -17.89
N LEU A 21 -0.07 -26.51 -17.19
CA LEU A 21 0.42 -25.84 -15.99
C LEU A 21 1.05 -24.47 -16.29
N SER A 22 1.71 -24.32 -17.45
CA SER A 22 2.26 -23.03 -17.89
C SER A 22 1.19 -22.02 -18.32
N GLY A 23 0.01 -22.48 -18.75
CA GLY A 23 -1.11 -21.60 -19.13
C GLY A 23 -1.72 -20.86 -17.93
N CYS A 24 -1.78 -21.50 -16.76
CA CYS A 24 -2.35 -20.90 -15.55
C CYS A 24 -1.50 -19.78 -14.95
N SER A 25 -0.17 -19.87 -15.02
CA SER A 25 0.71 -18.83 -14.47
C SER A 25 0.73 -17.55 -15.32
N VAL A 26 0.50 -17.69 -16.63
CA VAL A 26 0.44 -16.56 -17.56
C VAL A 26 -0.88 -15.82 -17.45
N HIS A 27 -2.02 -16.52 -17.46
CA HIS A 27 -3.35 -15.90 -17.44
C HIS A 27 -3.86 -15.57 -16.04
N GLY A 28 -3.25 -16.17 -15.01
CA GLY A 28 -3.65 -16.02 -13.63
C GLY A 28 -4.91 -16.77 -13.26
N THR A 29 -5.24 -16.71 -11.97
CA THR A 29 -6.37 -17.40 -11.34
C THR A 29 -7.41 -16.44 -10.75
N TYR A 30 -7.13 -15.13 -10.71
CA TYR A 30 -8.03 -14.14 -10.11
C TYR A 30 -9.24 -13.83 -11.00
N PRO A 31 -10.47 -14.13 -10.55
CA PRO A 31 -11.69 -13.74 -11.24
C PRO A 31 -12.03 -12.26 -10.95
N ASP A 32 -12.47 -11.52 -11.97
CA ASP A 32 -12.98 -10.17 -11.73
C ASP A 32 -14.28 -10.18 -10.93
N ALA A 33 -14.41 -9.21 -10.03
CA ALA A 33 -15.65 -8.92 -9.32
C ALA A 33 -16.79 -8.63 -10.32
N THR A 34 -17.99 -9.10 -9.98
CA THR A 34 -19.18 -9.07 -10.87
C THR A 34 -20.20 -8.02 -10.46
N GLU A 35 -20.03 -7.44 -9.29
CA GLU A 35 -20.86 -6.39 -8.72
C GLU A 35 -20.91 -5.17 -9.68
N PRO A 36 -22.09 -4.56 -9.92
CA PRO A 36 -22.22 -3.41 -10.82
C PRO A 36 -21.39 -2.20 -10.39
N ASP A 37 -21.21 -2.04 -9.09
CA ASP A 37 -20.42 -1.00 -8.43
C ASP A 37 -19.04 -1.52 -7.99
N ALA A 38 -18.55 -2.60 -8.61
CA ALA A 38 -17.21 -3.10 -8.36
C ALA A 38 -16.16 -1.99 -8.51
N ALA A 39 -15.27 -1.89 -7.54
CA ALA A 39 -14.13 -1.02 -7.63
C ALA A 39 -13.20 -1.50 -8.75
N LYS A 40 -12.44 -0.59 -9.36
CA LYS A 40 -11.47 -0.96 -10.39
C LYS A 40 -10.07 -0.66 -9.91
N LEU A 41 -9.13 -1.55 -10.25
CA LEU A 41 -7.72 -1.36 -9.98
C LEU A 41 -6.94 -1.48 -11.28
N ARG A 42 -6.23 -0.42 -11.65
CA ARG A 42 -5.15 -0.47 -12.63
C ARG A 42 -3.84 -0.78 -11.91
N PHE A 43 -3.13 -1.79 -12.38
CA PHE A 43 -1.77 -2.06 -11.99
C PHE A 43 -0.83 -1.78 -13.15
N ILE A 44 0.19 -0.97 -12.88
CA ILE A 44 1.21 -0.56 -13.84
C ILE A 44 2.57 -0.97 -13.29
N SER A 45 3.34 -1.73 -14.06
CA SER A 45 4.76 -1.89 -13.80
C SER A 45 5.58 -1.89 -15.06
N ASN A 46 6.61 -1.04 -15.09
CA ASN A 46 7.62 -1.05 -16.15
C ASN A 46 8.76 -2.05 -15.87
N THR A 47 8.66 -2.83 -14.79
CA THR A 47 9.65 -3.84 -14.39
C THR A 47 9.23 -5.20 -14.96
N SER A 48 10.19 -5.95 -15.50
CA SER A 48 9.96 -7.30 -16.05
C SER A 48 9.52 -8.30 -14.97
N ASN A 49 8.83 -9.37 -15.39
CA ASN A 49 8.42 -10.50 -14.53
C ASN A 49 7.59 -10.07 -13.32
N THR A 50 6.77 -9.04 -13.48
CA THR A 50 5.94 -8.54 -12.39
C THR A 50 4.61 -9.29 -12.34
N THR A 51 4.18 -9.63 -11.14
CA THR A 51 2.88 -10.25 -10.84
C THR A 51 2.17 -9.46 -9.75
N LEU A 52 0.84 -9.51 -9.76
CA LEU A 52 -0.01 -8.99 -8.69
C LEU A 52 -0.88 -10.12 -8.19
N ASP A 53 -0.69 -10.47 -6.91
CA ASP A 53 -1.46 -11.46 -6.19
C ASP A 53 -2.45 -10.77 -5.25
N ILE A 54 -3.66 -11.33 -5.18
CA ILE A 54 -4.78 -10.80 -4.43
C ILE A 54 -5.15 -11.81 -3.36
N TYR A 55 -5.20 -11.36 -2.12
CA TYR A 55 -5.56 -12.17 -0.97
C TYR A 55 -6.81 -11.60 -0.31
N ASP A 56 -7.72 -12.49 0.04
CA ASP A 56 -8.89 -12.20 0.84
C ASP A 56 -9.09 -13.30 1.91
N ALA A 57 -10.08 -13.14 2.78
CA ALA A 57 -10.34 -14.09 3.87
C ALA A 57 -10.66 -15.53 3.41
N GLN A 58 -11.12 -15.70 2.18
CA GLN A 58 -11.45 -16.99 1.55
C GLN A 58 -10.25 -17.55 0.77
N HIS A 59 -9.39 -16.68 0.22
CA HIS A 59 -8.29 -17.02 -0.67
C HIS A 59 -6.92 -16.70 -0.06
N CYS A 60 -6.62 -17.30 1.09
CA CYS A 60 -5.37 -17.07 1.83
C CYS A 60 -4.10 -17.62 1.17
N THR A 61 -4.22 -18.42 0.12
CA THR A 61 -3.10 -18.85 -0.73
C THR A 61 -2.80 -17.87 -1.87
N GLY A 62 -3.62 -16.82 -2.01
CA GLY A 62 -3.51 -15.82 -3.05
C GLY A 62 -4.14 -16.28 -4.37
N GLN A 63 -4.69 -15.31 -5.08
CA GLN A 63 -5.12 -15.45 -6.47
C GLN A 63 -4.27 -14.51 -7.32
N THR A 64 -3.54 -15.06 -8.28
CA THR A 64 -2.65 -14.25 -9.12
C THR A 64 -3.42 -13.69 -10.31
N THR A 65 -3.12 -12.46 -10.69
CA THR A 65 -3.67 -11.85 -11.92
C THR A 65 -2.92 -12.29 -13.18
N GLY A 66 -1.89 -13.12 -13.01
CA GLY A 66 -1.02 -13.61 -14.08
C GLY A 66 0.23 -12.73 -14.24
N MET A 67 1.09 -13.12 -15.17
CA MET A 67 2.30 -12.36 -15.50
C MET A 67 1.91 -11.08 -16.25
N LEU A 68 2.27 -9.93 -15.68
CA LEU A 68 1.92 -8.61 -16.24
C LEU A 68 2.67 -8.33 -17.54
N ASN A 69 3.97 -8.61 -17.52
CA ASN A 69 4.89 -8.40 -18.62
C ASN A 69 6.11 -9.34 -18.48
N ASN A 70 6.78 -9.60 -19.60
CA ASN A 70 8.11 -10.23 -19.64
C ASN A 70 8.79 -9.86 -20.97
N PHE A 71 10.11 -10.00 -21.09
CA PHE A 71 10.85 -9.74 -22.32
C PHE A 71 10.41 -10.62 -23.51
N LEU A 72 9.70 -11.72 -23.26
CA LEU A 72 9.18 -12.65 -24.26
C LEU A 72 7.67 -12.49 -24.55
N MET A 73 6.96 -11.62 -23.84
CA MET A 73 5.50 -11.55 -23.89
C MET A 73 5.00 -10.11 -24.06
N ALA A 74 3.97 -9.94 -24.88
CA ALA A 74 3.27 -8.66 -24.97
C ALA A 74 2.54 -8.35 -23.65
N ASP A 75 2.36 -7.06 -23.36
CA ASP A 75 1.59 -6.60 -22.20
C ASP A 75 0.19 -7.22 -22.20
N THR A 76 -0.32 -7.56 -21.01
CA THR A 76 -1.66 -8.11 -20.85
C THR A 76 -2.73 -7.18 -21.46
N LYS A 77 -3.73 -7.79 -22.11
CA LYS A 77 -4.89 -7.10 -22.70
C LYS A 77 -6.04 -6.91 -21.71
N ARG A 78 -5.92 -7.37 -20.47
CA ARG A 78 -6.99 -7.30 -19.46
C ARG A 78 -7.27 -5.84 -19.08
N ARG A 79 -8.50 -5.37 -19.30
CA ARG A 79 -8.97 -3.99 -19.09
C ARG A 79 -10.30 -4.01 -18.33
N ALA A 80 -10.57 -2.95 -17.59
CA ALA A 80 -11.79 -2.77 -16.79
C ALA A 80 -12.54 -1.46 -17.15
N ASP A 81 -12.16 -0.83 -18.26
CA ASP A 81 -12.74 0.42 -18.77
C ASP A 81 -12.74 1.53 -17.73
N MET A 82 -11.56 1.84 -17.22
CA MET A 82 -11.36 2.88 -16.20
C MET A 82 -11.55 4.29 -16.77
N LEU A 83 -12.12 5.19 -15.98
CA LEU A 83 -12.49 6.57 -16.31
C LEU A 83 -11.28 7.42 -16.71
N VAL A 84 -10.19 7.31 -15.95
CA VAL A 84 -8.96 8.07 -16.16
C VAL A 84 -8.00 7.24 -17.02
N PRO A 85 -7.51 7.75 -18.18
CA PRO A 85 -6.59 7.01 -19.02
C PRO A 85 -5.25 6.77 -18.31
N PRO A 86 -4.52 5.71 -18.69
CA PRO A 86 -3.21 5.47 -18.11
C PRO A 86 -2.21 6.57 -18.45
N PRO A 87 -1.13 6.73 -17.65
CA PRO A 87 -0.04 7.62 -18.00
C PRO A 87 0.51 7.31 -19.39
N ALA A 88 0.82 8.33 -20.19
CA ALA A 88 1.16 8.16 -21.62
C ALA A 88 2.36 7.24 -21.91
N LYS A 89 3.23 7.01 -20.92
CA LYS A 89 4.42 6.15 -21.02
C LYS A 89 4.28 4.83 -20.26
N ALA A 90 3.10 4.53 -19.72
CA ALA A 90 2.87 3.29 -18.99
C ALA A 90 3.04 2.06 -19.90
N ARG A 91 3.80 1.08 -19.41
CA ARG A 91 3.91 -0.26 -19.99
C ARG A 91 3.58 -1.28 -18.90
N GLY A 92 3.29 -2.52 -19.29
CA GLY A 92 2.91 -3.58 -18.37
C GLY A 92 1.69 -3.16 -17.57
N LEU A 93 0.55 -3.06 -18.25
CA LEU A 93 -0.69 -2.56 -17.66
C LEU A 93 -1.77 -3.64 -17.62
N LEU A 94 -2.36 -3.78 -16.44
CA LEU A 94 -3.47 -4.65 -16.11
C LEU A 94 -4.57 -3.79 -15.47
N GLU A 95 -5.83 -4.04 -15.79
CA GLU A 95 -6.94 -3.52 -15.00
C GLU A 95 -7.86 -4.67 -14.59
N ILE A 96 -8.29 -4.66 -13.33
CA ILE A 96 -9.16 -5.68 -12.74
C ILE A 96 -10.32 -5.04 -11.99
N LYS A 97 -11.34 -5.83 -11.72
CA LYS A 97 -12.43 -5.46 -10.82
C LYS A 97 -12.24 -6.10 -9.45
N LEU A 98 -12.36 -5.31 -8.39
CA LEU A 98 -12.27 -5.72 -7.00
C LEU A 98 -13.65 -5.61 -6.33
N ALA A 99 -13.95 -6.56 -5.45
CA ALA A 99 -15.18 -6.54 -4.67
C ALA A 99 -15.16 -5.36 -3.67
N PRO A 100 -16.18 -4.50 -3.66
CA PRO A 100 -16.20 -3.33 -2.79
C PRO A 100 -16.43 -3.73 -1.32
N GLY A 101 -15.85 -2.96 -0.40
CA GLY A 101 -15.99 -3.12 1.04
C GLY A 101 -15.28 -4.33 1.65
N LYS A 102 -14.57 -5.14 0.84
CA LYS A 102 -13.82 -6.30 1.34
C LYS A 102 -12.36 -5.94 1.60
N ASP A 103 -11.88 -6.21 2.81
CA ASP A 103 -10.46 -6.10 3.13
C ASP A 103 -9.67 -7.08 2.24
N THR A 104 -8.76 -6.52 1.46
CA THR A 104 -7.99 -7.21 0.44
C THR A 104 -6.53 -6.86 0.63
N MET A 105 -5.64 -7.86 0.68
CA MET A 105 -4.21 -7.61 0.62
C MET A 105 -3.72 -7.82 -0.81
N LEU A 106 -3.06 -6.81 -1.35
CA LEU A 106 -2.40 -6.86 -2.65
C LEU A 106 -0.93 -7.13 -2.42
N MET A 107 -0.37 -8.11 -3.13
CA MET A 107 1.05 -8.44 -3.08
C MET A 107 1.64 -8.36 -4.49
N ILE A 108 2.58 -7.46 -4.65
CA ILE A 108 3.34 -7.29 -5.88
C ILE A 108 4.63 -8.09 -5.74
N ASN A 109 4.96 -8.90 -6.73
CA ASN A 109 6.20 -9.66 -6.80
C ASN A 109 6.88 -9.40 -8.14
N THR A 110 8.17 -9.08 -8.11
CA THR A 110 9.05 -9.01 -9.29
C THR A 110 10.36 -9.71 -9.01
N ASN A 111 10.90 -10.36 -10.05
CA ASN A 111 12.22 -10.97 -10.01
C ASN A 111 12.99 -10.74 -11.31
N GLY A 112 14.26 -10.43 -11.17
CA GLY A 112 15.23 -10.36 -12.26
C GLY A 112 16.50 -11.12 -11.89
N GLY A 113 17.44 -11.23 -12.83
CA GLY A 113 18.69 -11.99 -12.61
C GLY A 113 19.52 -11.53 -11.42
N SER A 114 19.37 -10.28 -10.97
CA SER A 114 20.14 -9.68 -9.86
C SER A 114 19.27 -9.01 -8.78
N TYR A 115 17.94 -9.12 -8.87
CA TYR A 115 17.05 -8.49 -7.90
C TYR A 115 15.80 -9.32 -7.66
N VAL A 116 15.34 -9.35 -6.41
CA VAL A 116 14.00 -9.79 -6.04
C VAL A 116 13.38 -8.66 -5.26
N CYS A 117 12.15 -8.31 -5.60
CA CYS A 117 11.49 -7.22 -4.94
C CYS A 117 9.98 -7.43 -4.92
N GLY A 118 9.35 -6.89 -3.89
CA GLY A 118 7.91 -6.96 -3.79
C GLY A 118 7.38 -5.92 -2.82
N LYS A 119 6.06 -5.77 -2.83
CA LYS A 119 5.36 -4.92 -1.87
C LYS A 119 4.00 -5.52 -1.57
N SER A 120 3.71 -5.65 -0.28
CA SER A 120 2.36 -5.94 0.23
C SER A 120 1.72 -4.67 0.79
N PHE A 121 0.41 -4.55 0.60
CA PHE A 121 -0.41 -3.54 1.27
C PHE A 121 -1.88 -3.96 1.27
N ASN A 122 -2.61 -3.45 2.25
CA ASN A 122 -4.05 -3.63 2.39
C ASN A 122 -4.79 -2.53 1.66
N LEU A 123 -5.90 -2.89 1.03
CA LEU A 123 -6.87 -2.01 0.40
C LEU A 123 -8.27 -2.53 0.74
N THR A 124 -9.13 -1.64 1.21
CA THR A 124 -10.58 -1.89 1.23
C THR A 124 -11.19 -1.03 0.12
N PRO A 125 -11.47 -1.60 -1.06
CA PRO A 125 -11.94 -0.83 -2.20
C PRO A 125 -13.32 -0.25 -1.91
N LYS A 126 -13.55 1.04 -2.19
CA LYS A 126 -14.89 1.63 -2.07
C LYS A 126 -15.70 1.37 -3.34
N ALA A 127 -17.02 1.23 -3.17
CA ALA A 127 -17.94 1.03 -4.29
C ALA A 127 -17.79 2.12 -5.36
N GLY A 128 -17.64 1.70 -6.62
CA GLY A 128 -17.48 2.56 -7.78
C GLY A 128 -16.17 3.35 -7.85
N GLU A 129 -15.26 3.22 -6.88
CA GLU A 129 -13.98 3.91 -6.93
C GLU A 129 -12.98 3.20 -7.84
N GLU A 130 -12.08 4.01 -8.41
CA GLU A 130 -11.03 3.56 -9.30
C GLU A 130 -9.66 3.86 -8.68
N TYR A 131 -8.76 2.89 -8.73
CA TYR A 131 -7.42 2.97 -8.13
C TYR A 131 -6.35 2.68 -9.17
N GLU A 132 -5.19 3.32 -9.05
CA GLU A 132 -4.00 3.07 -9.86
C GLU A 132 -2.82 2.76 -8.94
N VAL A 133 -2.18 1.62 -9.17
CA VAL A 133 -0.97 1.18 -8.49
C VAL A 133 0.17 1.22 -9.48
N ILE A 134 1.17 2.04 -9.19
CA ILE A 134 2.40 2.14 -9.98
C ILE A 134 3.52 1.50 -9.19
N PHE A 135 4.18 0.51 -9.80
CA PHE A 135 5.32 -0.19 -9.24
C PHE A 135 6.54 -0.05 -10.14
N ASP A 136 7.58 0.58 -9.61
CA ASP A 136 8.82 0.87 -10.33
C ASP A 136 10.05 0.38 -9.54
N LEU A 137 11.07 -0.01 -10.29
CA LEU A 137 12.41 -0.30 -9.79
C LEU A 137 13.36 0.82 -10.24
N GLN A 138 13.87 1.62 -9.30
CA GLN A 138 14.85 2.67 -9.58
C GLN A 138 16.05 2.54 -8.66
N GLY A 139 17.26 2.47 -9.22
CA GLY A 139 18.51 2.39 -8.46
C GLY A 139 18.58 1.17 -7.52
N GLY A 140 18.01 0.04 -7.92
CA GLY A 140 17.95 -1.18 -7.10
C GLY A 140 16.96 -1.13 -5.94
N ARG A 141 16.10 -0.10 -5.87
CA ARG A 141 15.03 0.02 -4.88
C ARG A 141 13.67 0.02 -5.56
N CYS A 142 12.72 -0.68 -4.98
CA CYS A 142 11.35 -0.61 -5.46
C CYS A 142 10.58 0.48 -4.75
N SER A 143 9.74 1.14 -5.53
CA SER A 143 8.75 2.09 -5.06
C SER A 143 7.37 1.62 -5.50
N THR A 144 6.39 1.83 -4.62
CA THR A 144 4.99 1.59 -4.91
C THR A 144 4.22 2.86 -4.59
N LEU A 145 3.36 3.26 -5.51
CA LEU A 145 2.44 4.38 -5.34
C LEU A 145 1.02 3.88 -5.60
N LEU A 146 0.13 4.09 -4.64
CA LEU A 146 -1.30 3.89 -4.81
C LEU A 146 -1.97 5.25 -4.97
N GLN A 147 -2.86 5.38 -5.94
CA GLN A 147 -3.62 6.60 -6.21
C GLN A 147 -5.09 6.24 -6.39
N ARG A 148 -5.99 7.06 -5.87
CA ARG A 148 -7.39 7.07 -6.28
C ARG A 148 -7.52 7.93 -7.52
N LEU A 149 -8.18 7.41 -8.54
CA LEU A 149 -8.48 8.09 -9.78
C LEU A 149 -9.84 8.79 -9.66
N SER A 150 -9.91 10.04 -10.07
CA SER A 150 -11.14 10.80 -10.12
C SER A 150 -11.13 11.77 -11.30
N ARG A 151 -12.30 12.24 -11.72
CA ARG A 151 -12.44 13.34 -12.67
C ARG A 151 -13.12 14.51 -11.97
N LEU A 152 -12.36 15.58 -11.74
CA LEU A 152 -12.82 16.79 -11.07
C LEU A 152 -12.81 17.93 -12.10
N ASP A 153 -13.96 18.56 -12.36
CA ASP A 153 -14.12 19.64 -13.35
C ASP A 153 -13.61 19.28 -14.75
N GLY A 154 -13.88 18.05 -15.19
CA GLY A 154 -13.42 17.55 -16.49
C GLY A 154 -11.92 17.26 -16.57
N LYS A 155 -11.16 17.44 -15.48
CA LYS A 155 -9.75 17.11 -15.39
C LYS A 155 -9.55 15.79 -14.66
N ASP A 156 -8.67 14.97 -15.21
CA ASP A 156 -8.27 13.73 -14.57
C ASP A 156 -7.32 14.02 -13.40
N VAL A 157 -7.68 13.54 -12.21
CA VAL A 157 -6.93 13.75 -10.97
C VAL A 157 -6.52 12.40 -10.40
N ARG A 158 -5.27 12.33 -9.94
CA ARG A 158 -4.70 11.17 -9.26
C ARG A 158 -4.36 11.57 -7.84
N ILE A 159 -5.13 11.06 -6.89
CA ILE A 159 -5.04 11.42 -5.48
C ILE A 159 -4.23 10.35 -4.76
N PRO A 160 -2.99 10.63 -4.31
CA PRO A 160 -2.17 9.65 -3.61
C PRO A 160 -2.89 9.09 -2.38
N GLN A 161 -2.78 7.78 -2.18
CA GLN A 161 -3.38 7.07 -1.06
C GLN A 161 -2.29 6.49 -0.15
N PRO A 162 -2.54 6.38 1.16
CA PRO A 162 -1.61 5.73 2.07
C PRO A 162 -1.49 4.24 1.74
N LEU A 163 -0.30 3.69 1.95
CA LEU A 163 -0.02 2.27 1.83
C LEU A 163 0.27 1.70 3.22
N PHE A 164 -0.65 0.92 3.75
CA PHE A 164 -0.48 0.21 5.02
C PHE A 164 -0.35 -1.29 4.76
N GLU A 165 0.55 -1.93 5.50
CA GLU A 165 0.78 -3.37 5.40
C GLU A 165 0.47 -3.97 6.76
N THR A 166 -0.83 -4.19 6.99
CA THR A 166 -1.35 -4.71 8.26
C THR A 166 -1.51 -6.23 8.23
N GLY A 167 -1.22 -6.86 7.09
CA GLY A 167 -1.36 -8.30 6.87
C GLY A 167 -2.83 -8.72 6.76
N MET A 168 -3.09 -10.03 6.90
CA MET A 168 -4.45 -10.58 6.91
C MET A 168 -4.64 -11.54 8.09
N PRO A 169 -5.16 -11.06 9.22
CA PRO A 169 -5.39 -11.90 10.40
C PRO A 169 -6.27 -13.13 10.12
N SER A 170 -7.26 -13.00 9.24
CA SER A 170 -8.14 -14.09 8.78
C SER A 170 -7.41 -15.23 8.06
N CYS A 171 -6.17 -14.96 7.61
CA CYS A 171 -5.33 -15.90 6.89
C CYS A 171 -4.18 -16.49 7.72
N GLN A 172 -4.06 -16.11 8.99
CA GLN A 172 -3.00 -16.60 9.86
C GLN A 172 -2.92 -18.14 9.90
N GLY A 173 -1.72 -18.68 9.66
CA GLY A 173 -1.44 -20.11 9.63
C GLY A 173 -1.88 -20.86 8.36
N LYS A 174 -2.46 -20.18 7.36
CA LYS A 174 -3.02 -20.82 6.15
C LYS A 174 -2.05 -20.87 4.96
N GLY A 175 -0.81 -20.42 5.11
CA GLY A 175 0.17 -20.46 4.03
C GLY A 175 1.55 -19.93 4.42
N PRO A 176 2.52 -19.93 3.49
CA PRO A 176 3.89 -19.50 3.75
C PRO A 176 3.99 -17.99 4.04
N ILE A 177 3.13 -17.16 3.44
CA ILE A 177 3.09 -15.71 3.67
C ILE A 177 2.40 -15.38 5.00
N PHE A 178 1.36 -16.14 5.35
CA PHE A 178 0.66 -16.02 6.62
C PHE A 178 1.06 -17.18 7.54
N GLY A 179 2.31 -17.19 7.96
CA GLY A 179 2.87 -18.24 8.79
C GLY A 179 2.08 -18.46 10.09
N LYS A 180 2.21 -19.66 10.65
CA LYS A 180 1.63 -19.98 11.96
C LYS A 180 2.40 -19.23 13.04
N LEU A 181 1.68 -18.45 13.84
CA LEU A 181 2.27 -17.83 15.04
C LEU A 181 2.47 -18.87 16.13
N LEU A 182 3.54 -18.72 16.89
CA LEU A 182 3.79 -19.52 18.09
C LEU A 182 2.95 -18.98 19.26
N PRO A 183 2.49 -19.83 20.20
CA PRO A 183 1.73 -19.40 21.36
C PRO A 183 2.50 -18.38 22.21
N ASP A 184 1.78 -17.43 22.80
CA ASP A 184 2.38 -16.47 23.72
C ASP A 184 2.58 -17.12 25.09
N THR A 185 3.83 -17.27 25.52
CA THR A 185 4.21 -17.60 26.90
C THR A 185 4.65 -16.32 27.61
N PRO A 186 4.58 -16.22 28.95
CA PRO A 186 5.06 -15.05 29.67
C PRO A 186 6.51 -14.68 29.31
N GLN A 187 7.39 -15.69 29.20
CA GLN A 187 8.80 -15.52 28.84
C GLN A 187 8.94 -14.96 27.42
N ARG A 188 8.21 -15.52 26.46
CA ARG A 188 8.22 -15.07 25.06
C ARG A 188 7.73 -13.63 24.93
N THR A 189 6.65 -13.28 25.60
CA THR A 189 6.11 -11.91 25.58
C THR A 189 7.14 -10.92 26.10
N VAL A 190 7.83 -11.23 27.21
CA VAL A 190 8.90 -10.38 27.76
C VAL A 190 10.08 -10.23 26.77
N LEU A 191 10.49 -11.31 26.10
CA LEU A 191 11.55 -11.24 25.09
C LEU A 191 11.15 -10.35 23.91
N ILE A 192 9.95 -10.55 23.36
CA ILE A 192 9.44 -9.76 22.23
C ILE A 192 9.32 -8.29 22.61
N ASP A 193 8.72 -8.00 23.77
CA ASP A 193 8.52 -6.62 24.26
C ASP A 193 9.85 -5.90 24.39
N ARG A 194 10.87 -6.57 24.95
CA ARG A 194 12.19 -5.97 25.14
C ARG A 194 12.91 -5.70 23.81
N ILE A 195 12.86 -6.63 22.85
CA ILE A 195 13.43 -6.40 21.50
C ILE A 195 12.76 -5.17 20.87
N ILE A 196 11.44 -5.09 20.93
CA ILE A 196 10.69 -3.98 20.32
C ILE A 196 11.00 -2.66 21.02
N GLU A 197 11.01 -2.64 22.35
CA GLU A 197 11.26 -1.44 23.14
C GLU A 197 12.65 -0.87 22.86
N GLU A 198 13.71 -1.70 22.91
CA GLU A 198 15.08 -1.26 22.62
C GLU A 198 15.19 -0.62 21.23
N ARG A 199 14.50 -1.18 20.22
CA ARG A 199 14.54 -0.64 18.84
C ARG A 199 13.66 0.58 18.65
N ALA A 200 12.48 0.62 19.29
CA ALA A 200 11.59 1.78 19.28
C ALA A 200 12.25 3.01 19.95
N GLN A 201 13.02 2.80 21.02
CA GLN A 201 13.81 3.85 21.67
C GLN A 201 14.87 4.44 20.72
N LEU A 202 15.60 3.59 19.99
CA LEU A 202 16.58 4.05 18.98
C LEU A 202 15.92 4.88 17.87
N ILE A 203 14.77 4.44 17.36
CA ILE A 203 14.00 5.21 16.37
C ILE A 203 13.60 6.58 16.95
N THR A 204 13.09 6.61 18.18
CA THR A 204 12.63 7.83 18.83
C THR A 204 13.77 8.83 19.02
N ALA A 205 14.97 8.36 19.38
CA ALA A 205 16.17 9.21 19.47
C ALA A 205 16.51 9.87 18.13
N ILE A 206 16.58 9.08 17.05
CA ILE A 206 16.88 9.57 15.69
C ILE A 206 15.84 10.60 15.23
N VAL A 207 14.55 10.37 15.50
CA VAL A 207 13.50 11.30 15.09
C VAL A 207 13.54 12.60 15.90
N SER A 208 13.84 12.53 17.19
CA SER A 208 13.91 13.71 18.07
C SER A 208 15.04 14.67 17.69
N GLU A 209 16.13 14.17 17.12
CA GLU A 209 17.23 14.98 16.58
C GLU A 209 16.84 15.73 15.30
N ASN A 210 15.88 15.23 14.53
CA ASN A 210 15.43 15.79 13.27
C ASN A 210 14.26 16.78 13.45
N LYS A 211 14.57 18.04 13.83
CA LYS A 211 13.61 19.12 14.12
C LYS A 211 12.75 19.64 12.94
N VAL A 212 12.84 19.05 11.74
CA VAL A 212 12.26 19.61 10.49
C VAL A 212 10.82 19.16 10.23
N ASP A 213 10.26 18.27 11.05
CA ASP A 213 8.96 17.65 10.80
C ASP A 213 7.77 18.49 11.31
N ARG A 214 7.72 19.81 11.09
CA ARG A 214 6.54 20.61 11.47
C ARG A 214 5.53 20.64 10.33
N MET A 215 4.39 19.97 10.52
CA MET A 215 3.22 20.00 9.60
C MET A 215 2.03 20.80 10.14
N GLN A 216 2.17 21.45 11.30
CA GLN A 216 1.06 22.15 11.96
C GLN A 216 1.01 23.63 11.55
N THR A 217 -0.20 24.07 11.20
CA THR A 217 -0.53 25.46 10.92
C THR A 217 -0.77 26.20 12.23
N SER A 218 0.01 27.24 12.51
CA SER A 218 -0.22 28.13 13.66
C SER A 218 -1.49 28.96 13.50
N PRO A 219 -2.02 29.52 14.60
CA PRO A 219 -3.17 30.43 14.53
C PRO A 219 -2.96 31.62 13.57
N GLN A 220 -1.76 32.21 13.57
CA GLN A 220 -1.42 33.32 12.67
C GLN A 220 -1.42 32.87 11.20
N GLU A 221 -0.76 31.76 10.88
CA GLU A 221 -0.76 31.21 9.51
C GLU A 221 -2.19 30.89 9.03
N LEU A 222 -3.05 30.40 9.93
CA LEU A 222 -4.45 30.11 9.63
C LEU A 222 -5.25 31.39 9.36
N ASP A 223 -5.04 32.46 10.15
CA ASP A 223 -5.66 33.76 9.91
C ASP A 223 -5.25 34.35 8.55
N GLU A 224 -3.98 34.22 8.18
CA GLU A 224 -3.47 34.63 6.88
C GLU A 224 -4.09 33.82 5.73
N LEU A 225 -4.22 32.50 5.89
CA LEU A 225 -4.89 31.64 4.91
C LEU A 225 -6.37 32.01 4.72
N ILE A 226 -7.08 32.31 5.82
CA ILE A 226 -8.48 32.76 5.80
C ILE A 226 -8.60 34.12 5.10
N ALA A 227 -7.75 35.08 5.47
CA ALA A 227 -7.73 36.40 4.84
C ALA A 227 -7.47 36.30 3.33
N LYS A 228 -6.49 35.49 2.93
CA LYS A 228 -6.17 35.22 1.52
C LYS A 228 -7.35 34.59 0.78
N ARG A 229 -8.03 33.61 1.40
CA ARG A 229 -9.20 32.95 0.79
C ARG A 229 -10.37 33.92 0.63
N LYS A 230 -10.66 34.75 1.64
CA LYS A 230 -11.67 35.81 1.56
C LYS A 230 -11.37 36.80 0.43
N ALA A 231 -10.13 37.25 0.31
CA ALA A 231 -9.70 38.14 -0.77
C ALA A 231 -9.91 37.52 -2.15
N LEU A 232 -9.65 36.21 -2.31
CA LEU A 232 -9.89 35.50 -3.56
C LEU A 232 -11.37 35.34 -3.91
N MET A 233 -12.26 35.28 -2.91
CA MET A 233 -13.71 35.21 -3.10
C MET A 233 -14.33 36.57 -3.47
N GLY A 234 -13.60 37.68 -3.29
CA GLY A 234 -14.04 39.01 -3.67
C GLY A 234 -15.27 39.46 -2.90
N SER A 235 -16.36 39.75 -3.61
CA SER A 235 -17.64 40.16 -3.00
C SER A 235 -18.47 38.98 -2.47
N TYR A 236 -18.12 37.75 -2.82
CA TYR A 236 -18.80 36.56 -2.30
C TYR A 236 -18.39 36.32 -0.85
N ASN A 237 -19.34 36.52 0.07
CA ASN A 237 -19.13 36.38 1.49
C ASN A 237 -19.80 35.13 2.02
N LEU A 238 -19.01 34.26 2.63
CA LEU A 238 -19.51 33.06 3.31
C LEU A 238 -19.92 33.40 4.75
N PRO A 239 -20.95 32.71 5.28
CA PRO A 239 -21.46 32.96 6.62
C PRO A 239 -20.40 32.67 7.70
N PRO A 240 -20.51 33.25 8.91
CA PRO A 240 -19.58 33.00 10.01
C PRO A 240 -19.36 31.51 10.30
N ASP A 241 -20.41 30.69 10.19
CA ASP A 241 -20.35 29.25 10.43
C ASP A 241 -19.39 28.51 9.49
N TYR A 242 -19.26 28.95 8.23
CA TYR A 242 -18.28 28.40 7.30
C TYR A 242 -16.86 28.61 7.82
N TRP A 243 -16.55 29.84 8.27
CA TRP A 243 -15.21 30.18 8.75
C TRP A 243 -14.89 29.52 10.10
N ASN A 244 -15.90 29.36 10.97
CA ASN A 244 -15.75 28.61 12.22
C ASN A 244 -15.38 27.14 11.94
N GLN A 245 -16.08 26.48 11.02
CA GLN A 245 -15.73 25.11 10.66
C GLN A 245 -14.44 25.01 9.85
N TYR A 246 -14.12 26.00 9.03
CA TYR A 246 -12.82 26.09 8.35
C TYR A 246 -11.68 26.02 9.38
N ARG A 247 -11.76 26.80 10.47
CA ARG A 247 -10.79 26.74 11.57
C ARG A 247 -10.77 25.39 12.26
N GLN A 248 -11.95 24.84 12.57
CA GLN A 248 -12.08 23.51 13.18
C GLN A 248 -11.41 22.41 12.34
N ASN A 249 -11.53 22.46 11.01
CA ASN A 249 -10.89 21.50 10.11
C ASN A 249 -9.35 21.57 10.18
N TYR A 250 -8.77 22.76 10.39
CA TYR A 250 -7.33 22.93 10.61
C TYR A 250 -6.91 22.49 12.02
N GLU A 251 -7.72 22.75 13.05
CA GLU A 251 -7.46 22.25 14.40
C GLU A 251 -7.41 20.71 14.44
N LEU A 252 -8.37 20.05 13.78
CA LEU A 252 -8.38 18.59 13.62
C LEU A 252 -7.14 18.10 12.86
N SER A 253 -6.79 18.76 11.75
CA SER A 253 -5.57 18.42 10.98
C SER A 253 -4.29 18.60 11.81
N ASN A 254 -4.21 19.65 12.63
CA ASN A 254 -3.09 19.89 13.53
C ASN A 254 -2.98 18.83 14.62
N LYS A 255 -4.11 18.38 15.16
CA LYS A 255 -4.18 17.31 16.16
C LYS A 255 -3.73 15.98 15.56
N GLU A 256 -4.22 15.63 14.38
CA GLU A 256 -3.80 14.43 13.65
C GLU A 256 -2.32 14.48 13.29
N SER A 257 -1.85 15.64 12.80
CA SER A 257 -0.44 15.90 12.49
C SER A 257 0.45 15.74 13.71
N ALA A 258 0.03 16.18 14.91
CA ALA A 258 0.80 16.01 16.14
C ALA A 258 1.02 14.53 16.50
N GLY A 259 0.01 13.69 16.27
CA GLY A 259 0.05 12.27 16.59
C GLY A 259 0.74 11.38 15.56
N ARG A 260 1.17 11.91 14.41
CA ARG A 260 1.64 11.09 13.28
C ARG A 260 2.86 10.22 13.60
N ILE A 261 3.81 10.73 14.39
CA ILE A 261 5.02 10.01 14.76
C ILE A 261 4.67 8.84 15.68
N THR A 262 3.82 9.09 16.69
CA THR A 262 3.31 8.06 17.60
C THR A 262 2.52 6.99 16.85
N ARG A 263 1.66 7.39 15.92
CA ARG A 263 0.89 6.44 15.09
C ARG A 263 1.79 5.57 14.21
N ALA A 264 2.78 6.18 13.54
CA ALA A 264 3.74 5.42 12.73
C ALA A 264 4.59 4.46 13.57
N LEU A 265 4.95 4.86 14.81
CA LEU A 265 5.65 3.98 15.75
C LEU A 265 4.76 2.82 16.19
N GLY A 266 3.47 3.06 16.47
CA GLY A 266 2.50 2.00 16.77
C GLY A 266 2.39 0.96 15.64
N LEU A 267 2.26 1.42 14.39
CA LEU A 267 2.26 0.52 13.23
C LEU A 267 3.55 -0.29 13.12
N TYR A 268 4.70 0.32 13.41
CA TYR A 268 5.99 -0.36 13.46
C TYR A 268 6.02 -1.44 14.54
N THR A 269 5.57 -1.13 15.76
CA THR A 269 5.58 -2.08 16.87
C THR A 269 4.65 -3.25 16.62
N ASP A 270 3.49 -3.01 16.02
CA ASP A 270 2.51 -4.06 15.72
C ASP A 270 3.04 -5.06 14.67
N VAL A 271 3.61 -4.55 13.58
CA VAL A 271 4.21 -5.40 12.54
C VAL A 271 5.46 -6.11 13.04
N TYR A 272 6.30 -5.45 13.83
CA TYR A 272 7.48 -6.10 14.41
C TYR A 272 7.05 -7.22 15.36
N ARG A 273 6.07 -6.97 16.23
CA ARG A 273 5.50 -7.98 17.13
C ARG A 273 4.97 -9.17 16.36
N LEU A 274 4.16 -8.95 15.32
CA LEU A 274 3.61 -10.03 14.50
C LEU A 274 4.74 -10.90 13.89
N ARG A 275 5.79 -10.26 13.38
CA ARG A 275 6.97 -10.96 12.84
C ARG A 275 7.69 -11.78 13.91
N LEU A 276 7.96 -11.20 15.08
CA LEU A 276 8.65 -11.88 16.18
C LEU A 276 7.80 -13.04 16.76
N ARG A 277 6.47 -12.94 16.73
CA ARG A 277 5.56 -14.02 17.14
C ARG A 277 5.65 -15.28 16.27
N GLY A 278 6.19 -15.20 15.06
CA GLY A 278 6.52 -16.37 14.22
C GLY A 278 7.89 -16.99 14.52
N THR A 279 8.73 -16.35 15.32
CA THR A 279 10.14 -16.74 15.53
C THR A 279 10.33 -17.58 16.79
N GLU A 280 11.05 -18.69 16.76
CA GLU A 280 11.28 -19.55 17.94
C GLU A 280 11.96 -18.81 19.11
N ASP A 281 11.66 -19.21 20.35
CA ASP A 281 12.18 -18.57 21.58
C ASP A 281 13.72 -18.55 21.61
N ALA A 282 14.38 -19.65 21.22
CA ALA A 282 15.83 -19.73 21.15
C ALA A 282 16.45 -18.70 20.20
N ILE A 283 15.73 -18.33 19.13
CA ILE A 283 16.17 -17.28 18.19
C ILE A 283 15.93 -15.90 18.78
N LEU A 284 14.80 -15.68 19.47
CA LEU A 284 14.52 -14.41 20.17
C LEU A 284 15.58 -14.11 21.25
N GLU A 285 16.00 -15.12 22.01
CA GLU A 285 17.09 -15.01 22.98
C GLU A 285 18.43 -14.63 22.32
N GLN A 286 18.73 -15.21 21.15
CA GLN A 286 19.91 -14.84 20.36
C GLN A 286 19.84 -13.40 19.86
N TRP A 287 18.66 -12.91 19.50
CA TRP A 287 18.47 -11.54 18.99
C TRP A 287 18.62 -10.49 20.09
N MET A 288 18.23 -10.83 21.31
CA MET A 288 18.45 -10.00 22.50
C MET A 288 19.94 -9.78 22.79
N GLN A 289 20.78 -10.81 22.58
CA GLN A 289 22.21 -10.73 22.81
C GLN A 289 22.99 -11.48 21.71
N PRO A 290 23.16 -10.87 20.53
CA PRO A 290 23.79 -11.55 19.40
C PRO A 290 25.31 -11.66 19.64
N LYS A 291 25.76 -12.87 20.00
CA LYS A 291 27.18 -13.15 20.31
C LYS A 291 28.01 -13.40 19.04
N ASP A 292 27.46 -14.17 18.10
CA ASP A 292 28.11 -14.57 16.85
C ASP A 292 27.92 -13.53 15.72
N SER A 293 28.89 -13.44 14.81
CA SER A 293 28.87 -12.48 13.70
C SER A 293 27.73 -12.73 12.71
N ALA A 294 27.39 -13.98 12.40
CA ALA A 294 26.28 -14.31 11.52
C ALA A 294 24.92 -13.98 12.15
N ILE A 295 24.79 -14.13 13.48
CA ILE A 295 23.60 -13.67 14.21
C ILE A 295 23.49 -12.14 14.15
N LYS A 296 24.58 -11.41 14.41
CA LYS A 296 24.61 -9.94 14.32
C LYS A 296 24.17 -9.43 12.95
N VAL A 297 24.67 -10.05 11.87
CA VAL A 297 24.28 -9.70 10.49
C VAL A 297 22.78 -9.92 10.26
N ARG A 298 22.22 -11.05 10.72
CA ARG A 298 20.78 -11.34 10.59
C ARG A 298 19.90 -10.35 11.35
N VAL A 299 20.28 -10.01 12.58
CA VAL A 299 19.59 -8.99 13.39
C VAL A 299 19.66 -7.62 12.69
N ALA A 300 20.83 -7.24 12.18
CA ALA A 300 21.01 -5.98 11.47
C ALA A 300 20.16 -5.88 10.18
N GLU A 301 20.08 -6.94 9.37
CA GLU A 301 19.22 -6.95 8.19
C GLU A 301 17.72 -6.93 8.56
N ASN A 302 17.32 -7.59 9.65
CA ASN A 302 15.96 -7.48 10.17
C ASN A 302 15.63 -6.06 10.64
N ASP A 303 16.52 -5.45 11.42
CA ASP A 303 16.34 -4.09 11.95
C ASP A 303 16.29 -3.06 10.81
N LYS A 304 17.11 -3.23 9.77
CA LYS A 304 17.08 -2.41 8.55
C LYS A 304 15.74 -2.51 7.83
N LEU A 305 15.18 -3.71 7.68
CA LEU A 305 13.86 -3.89 7.07
C LEU A 305 12.76 -3.24 7.92
N MET A 306 12.81 -3.41 9.23
CA MET A 306 11.82 -2.79 10.13
C MET A 306 11.96 -1.25 10.17
N LEU A 307 13.16 -0.71 10.05
CA LEU A 307 13.38 0.73 9.91
C LEU A 307 12.84 1.28 8.58
N GLN A 308 13.01 0.53 7.48
CA GLN A 308 12.37 0.86 6.20
C GLN A 308 10.84 0.85 6.31
N TYR A 309 10.29 -0.15 6.99
CA TYR A 309 8.85 -0.20 7.28
C TYR A 309 8.40 1.06 8.05
N TYR A 310 9.10 1.44 9.12
CA TYR A 310 8.79 2.65 9.87
C TYR A 310 8.82 3.91 9.00
N GLY A 311 9.84 4.06 8.15
CA GLY A 311 9.93 5.19 7.21
C GLY A 311 8.75 5.25 6.23
N ASN A 312 8.30 4.09 5.73
CA ASN A 312 7.12 3.99 4.86
C ASN A 312 5.83 4.26 5.62
N ALA A 313 5.69 3.72 6.83
CA ALA A 313 4.53 3.96 7.70
C ALA A 313 4.39 5.46 8.04
N ARG A 314 5.49 6.17 8.31
CA ARG A 314 5.46 7.64 8.50
C ARG A 314 4.92 8.35 7.28
N LYS A 315 5.40 8.01 6.08
CA LYS A 315 4.91 8.62 4.82
C LYS A 315 3.43 8.34 4.61
N SER A 316 2.99 7.11 4.85
CA SER A 316 1.57 6.72 4.72
C SER A 316 0.69 7.45 5.73
N VAL A 317 1.10 7.53 7.01
CA VAL A 317 0.34 8.29 8.02
C VAL A 317 0.28 9.77 7.65
N THR A 318 1.38 10.37 7.17
CA THR A 318 1.36 11.75 6.68
C THR A 318 0.36 11.93 5.53
N MET A 319 0.33 10.99 4.57
CA MET A 319 -0.63 11.05 3.46
C MET A 319 -2.08 10.91 3.94
N GLU A 320 -2.34 10.02 4.90
CA GLU A 320 -3.66 9.84 5.51
C GLU A 320 -4.15 11.15 6.16
N VAL A 321 -3.29 11.85 6.92
CA VAL A 321 -3.64 13.15 7.54
C VAL A 321 -3.99 14.20 6.48
N VAL A 322 -3.19 14.28 5.40
CA VAL A 322 -3.47 15.20 4.28
C VAL A 322 -4.80 14.86 3.63
N ASN A 323 -5.04 13.58 3.34
CA ASN A 323 -6.27 13.09 2.71
C ASN A 323 -7.50 13.43 3.57
N HIS A 324 -7.48 13.13 4.87
CA HIS A 324 -8.57 13.49 5.78
C HIS A 324 -8.82 15.00 5.84
N HIS A 325 -7.77 15.82 5.84
CA HIS A 325 -7.94 17.27 5.81
C HIS A 325 -8.61 17.71 4.50
N MET A 326 -8.14 17.22 3.35
CA MET A 326 -8.72 17.56 2.05
C MET A 326 -10.17 17.11 1.92
N GLU A 327 -10.53 15.91 2.42
CA GLU A 327 -11.91 15.43 2.49
C GLU A 327 -12.80 16.36 3.31
N ARG A 328 -12.36 16.76 4.52
CA ARG A 328 -13.10 17.71 5.36
C ARG A 328 -13.28 19.07 4.69
N MET A 329 -12.26 19.54 3.96
CA MET A 329 -12.32 20.79 3.22
C MET A 329 -13.30 20.71 2.04
N ALA A 330 -13.29 19.61 1.29
CA ALA A 330 -14.25 19.39 0.20
C ALA A 330 -15.69 19.25 0.71
N GLN A 331 -15.90 18.51 1.80
CA GLN A 331 -17.21 18.40 2.44
C GLN A 331 -17.72 19.75 2.95
N LEU A 332 -16.84 20.58 3.53
CA LEU A 332 -17.17 21.94 3.95
C LEU A 332 -17.61 22.80 2.77
N ASP A 333 -16.81 22.82 1.70
CA ASP A 333 -17.11 23.62 0.51
C ASP A 333 -18.38 23.13 -0.21
N GLN A 334 -18.63 21.82 -0.24
CA GLN A 334 -19.87 21.25 -0.76
C GLN A 334 -21.08 21.69 0.06
N ARG A 335 -21.01 21.63 1.40
CA ARG A 335 -22.15 21.93 2.27
C ARG A 335 -22.61 23.38 2.20
N PHE A 336 -21.66 24.30 1.97
CA PHE A 336 -21.95 25.73 1.82
C PHE A 336 -22.03 26.19 0.36
N ASP A 337 -22.15 25.24 -0.57
CA ASP A 337 -22.25 25.48 -2.02
C ASP A 337 -21.17 26.43 -2.57
N VAL A 338 -19.96 26.35 -2.01
CA VAL A 338 -18.85 27.22 -2.40
C VAL A 338 -18.49 27.00 -3.87
N CYS A 339 -18.58 25.75 -4.33
CA CYS A 339 -18.22 25.36 -5.69
C CYS A 339 -19.13 25.94 -6.79
N ALA A 340 -20.34 26.38 -6.46
CA ALA A 340 -21.22 27.08 -7.41
C ALA A 340 -20.80 28.53 -7.65
N HIS A 341 -20.06 29.12 -6.70
CA HIS A 341 -19.74 30.55 -6.70
C HIS A 341 -18.24 30.85 -6.73
N PHE A 342 -17.39 29.85 -6.50
CA PHE A 342 -15.94 30.00 -6.42
C PHE A 342 -15.24 28.81 -7.10
N ASP A 343 -14.52 29.11 -8.18
CA ASP A 343 -13.83 28.13 -9.03
C ASP A 343 -12.72 27.36 -8.29
N LYS A 344 -12.09 28.01 -7.30
CA LYS A 344 -11.06 27.40 -6.43
C LYS A 344 -11.63 26.78 -5.15
N CYS A 345 -12.88 26.32 -5.18
CA CYS A 345 -13.39 25.48 -4.10
C CYS A 345 -12.60 24.17 -4.00
N ALA A 346 -12.60 23.56 -2.82
CA ALA A 346 -12.02 22.25 -2.57
C ALA A 346 -12.93 21.17 -3.17
N ARG A 347 -12.35 20.35 -4.05
CA ARG A 347 -12.94 19.12 -4.58
C ARG A 347 -11.94 18.00 -4.31
N TYR A 348 -12.39 16.89 -3.75
CA TYR A 348 -11.50 15.82 -3.33
C TYR A 348 -12.12 14.43 -3.51
#